data_AF-A0A6P7G3R5-F1
#
_entry.id   AF-A0A6P7G3R5-F1
#
_cell.length_a   1.000
_cell.length_b   1.000
_cell.length_c   1.000
_cell.angle_alpha   90.00
_cell.angle_beta   90.00
_cell.angle_gamma   90.00
#
_symmetry.space_group_name_H-M   'P 1'
#
loop_
_entity.id
_entity.type
_entity.pdbx_description
1 polymer ?
#
loop_
_entity_poly.entity_id
_entity_poly.type
_entity_poly.pdbx_seq_one_letter_code
_entity_poly.pdbx_strand_id
1 'polypeptide(L)'
;MFSNAIENVSARMDPTLIMCVLSTNHADRYQSIKKKCSVDRRIPSQIVLRKNLTSKGVMSIATKVAIQLNCKIGGAPWSIVMPLSNVMVVGYDACRDTLKKQGSFAAMLARLDRAMTRY
;
A
#
# COMPACT_ATOMS: atom_id res chain seq x y z
N MET A 1 6.91 11.01 -16.90
CA MET A 1 6.89 9.66 -17.52
C MET A 1 5.94 8.71 -16.79
N PHE A 2 6.19 8.33 -15.52
CA PHE A 2 5.30 7.42 -14.78
C PHE A 2 3.91 8.00 -14.50
N SER A 3 3.79 9.28 -14.14
CA SER A 3 2.49 9.91 -13.85
C SER A 3 1.55 9.88 -15.05
N ASN A 4 2.05 10.17 -16.26
CA ASN A 4 1.26 10.11 -17.49
C ASN A 4 0.87 8.67 -17.84
N ALA A 5 1.75 7.70 -17.61
CA ALA A 5 1.43 6.29 -17.81
C ALA A 5 0.33 5.82 -16.87
N ILE A 6 0.41 6.16 -15.57
CA ILE A 6 -0.62 5.86 -14.57
C ILE A 6 -1.96 6.49 -14.96
N GLU A 7 -1.94 7.73 -15.43
CA GLU A 7 -3.11 8.47 -15.89
C GLU A 7 -3.77 7.81 -17.10
N ASN A 8 -2.97 7.43 -18.10
CA ASN A 8 -3.46 6.74 -19.30
C ASN A 8 -4.05 5.36 -18.97
N VAL A 9 -3.40 4.58 -18.10
CA VAL A 9 -3.88 3.25 -17.70
C VAL A 9 -5.16 3.38 -16.87
N SER A 10 -5.19 4.32 -15.92
CA SER A 10 -6.38 4.59 -15.09
C SER A 10 -7.57 5.01 -15.95
N ALA A 11 -7.37 5.84 -16.97
CA ALA A 11 -8.45 6.31 -17.83
C ALA A 11 -9.01 5.22 -18.77
N ARG A 12 -8.21 4.21 -19.11
CA ARG A 12 -8.57 3.19 -20.11
C ARG A 12 -9.08 1.89 -19.53
N MET A 13 -8.60 1.49 -18.36
CA MET A 13 -8.76 0.11 -17.88
C MET A 13 -9.38 -0.03 -16.49
N ASP A 14 -9.64 1.08 -15.78
CA ASP A 14 -10.15 1.11 -14.40
C ASP A 14 -9.50 0.03 -13.48
N PRO A 15 -8.17 0.07 -13.30
CA PRO A 15 -7.46 -1.04 -12.67
C PRO A 15 -7.72 -1.09 -11.16
N THR A 16 -7.95 -2.30 -10.64
CA THR A 16 -8.07 -2.55 -9.19
C THR A 16 -6.78 -2.23 -8.42
N LEU A 17 -5.63 -2.40 -9.07
CA LEU A 17 -4.31 -2.11 -8.51
C LEU A 17 -3.30 -1.82 -9.61
N ILE A 18 -2.36 -0.91 -9.34
CA ILE A 18 -1.25 -0.61 -10.25
C ILE A 18 0.08 -1.06 -9.63
N MET A 19 0.80 -1.92 -10.37
CA MET A 19 2.16 -2.32 -10.01
C MET A 19 3.18 -1.55 -10.87
N CYS A 20 4.13 -0.87 -10.22
CA CYS A 20 5.20 -0.14 -10.89
C CYS A 20 6.56 -0.78 -10.58
N VAL A 21 7.32 -1.10 -11.63
CA VAL A 21 8.70 -1.57 -11.48
C VAL A 21 9.67 -0.42 -11.72
N LEU A 22 10.50 -0.12 -10.73
CA LEU A 22 11.50 0.94 -10.79
C LEU A 22 12.90 0.36 -10.96
N SER A 23 13.72 0.98 -11.81
CA SER A 23 15.12 0.59 -11.99
C SER A 23 16.00 0.93 -10.79
N THR A 24 15.72 2.06 -10.13
CA THR A 24 16.52 2.62 -9.03
C THR A 24 15.65 3.09 -7.88
N ASN A 25 16.23 3.17 -6.67
CA ASN A 25 15.54 3.53 -5.43
C ASN A 25 15.52 5.05 -5.17
N HIS A 26 15.07 5.85 -6.14
CA HIS A 26 14.93 7.30 -5.91
C HIS A 26 13.63 7.61 -5.16
N ALA A 27 13.76 8.24 -4.00
CA ALA A 27 12.64 8.64 -3.16
C ALA A 27 11.64 9.53 -3.91
N ASP A 28 12.10 10.48 -4.72
CA ASP A 28 11.22 11.43 -5.44
C ASP A 28 10.27 10.70 -6.41
N ARG A 29 10.76 9.68 -7.12
CA ARG A 29 9.93 8.88 -8.03
C ARG A 29 8.91 8.06 -7.26
N TYR A 30 9.35 7.44 -6.15
CA TYR A 30 8.47 6.68 -5.27
C TYR A 30 7.34 7.55 -4.72
N GLN A 31 7.68 8.73 -4.19
CA GLN A 31 6.71 9.69 -3.65
C GLN A 31 5.76 10.21 -4.72
N SER A 32 6.26 10.55 -5.90
CA SER A 32 5.45 11.04 -7.02
C SER A 32 4.42 10.01 -7.49
N ILE A 33 4.82 8.74 -7.61
CA ILE A 33 3.93 7.63 -7.96
C ILE A 33 2.89 7.43 -6.86
N LYS A 34 3.31 7.39 -5.58
CA LYS A 34 2.40 7.24 -4.45
C LYS A 34 1.38 8.36 -4.36
N LYS A 35 1.81 9.61 -4.58
CA LYS A 35 0.91 10.77 -4.61
C LYS A 35 -0.12 10.65 -5.73
N LYS A 36 0.31 10.41 -6.98
CA LYS A 36 -0.60 10.29 -8.14
C LYS A 36 -1.61 9.15 -7.95
N CYS A 37 -1.17 7.99 -7.45
CA CYS A 37 -2.07 6.86 -7.24
C CYS A 37 -3.02 7.05 -6.07
N SER A 38 -2.53 7.46 -4.89
CA SER A 38 -3.33 7.49 -3.66
C SER A 38 -4.13 8.78 -3.49
N VAL A 39 -3.59 9.92 -3.92
CA VAL A 39 -4.25 11.23 -3.78
C VAL A 39 -5.11 11.54 -5.00
N ASP A 40 -4.53 11.46 -6.20
CA ASP A 40 -5.22 11.95 -7.41
C ASP A 40 -6.18 10.90 -8.02
N ARG A 41 -5.84 9.61 -7.96
CA ARG A 41 -6.62 8.53 -8.60
C ARG A 41 -7.32 7.56 -7.65
N ARG A 42 -6.97 7.55 -6.35
CA ARG A 42 -7.48 6.61 -5.32
C ARG A 42 -7.30 5.13 -5.68
N ILE A 43 -6.21 4.79 -6.35
CA ILE A 43 -5.90 3.41 -6.76
C ILE A 43 -4.77 2.86 -5.88
N PRO A 44 -4.92 1.66 -5.28
CA PRO A 44 -3.84 0.98 -4.58
C PRO A 44 -2.62 0.76 -5.49
N SER A 45 -1.42 0.96 -4.95
CA SER A 45 -0.18 0.83 -5.72
C SER A 45 0.87 -0.03 -5.05
N GLN A 46 1.53 -0.89 -5.84
CA GLN A 46 2.68 -1.70 -5.43
C GLN A 46 3.91 -1.29 -6.24
N ILE A 47 4.98 -0.91 -5.55
CA ILE A 47 6.22 -0.48 -6.19
C ILE A 47 7.29 -1.53 -5.88
N VAL A 48 7.99 -2.03 -6.90
CA VAL A 48 9.06 -3.03 -6.75
C VAL A 48 10.29 -2.57 -7.51
N LEU A 49 11.47 -2.80 -6.94
CA LEU A 49 12.73 -2.49 -7.63
C LEU A 49 13.11 -3.65 -8.55
N ARG A 50 13.61 -3.33 -9.75
CA ARG A 50 14.09 -4.32 -10.73
C ARG A 50 15.11 -5.29 -10.13
N LYS A 51 16.00 -4.80 -9.27
CA LYS A 51 17.00 -5.63 -8.58
C LYS A 51 16.38 -6.76 -7.73
N ASN A 52 15.17 -6.57 -7.22
CA ASN A 52 14.45 -7.56 -6.41
C ASN A 52 13.80 -8.65 -7.28
N LEU A 53 13.67 -8.42 -8.59
CA LEU A 53 13.14 -9.42 -9.54
C LEU A 53 14.23 -10.37 -10.05
N THR A 54 15.50 -10.03 -9.85
CA THR A 54 16.65 -10.81 -10.33
C THR A 54 17.56 -11.29 -9.20
N SER A 55 17.19 -11.04 -7.94
CA SER A 55 17.99 -11.45 -6.78
C SER A 55 17.84 -12.93 -6.47
N LYS A 56 18.89 -13.53 -5.86
CA LYS A 56 18.78 -14.84 -5.23
C LYS A 56 17.64 -14.81 -4.20
N GLY A 57 16.71 -15.77 -4.26
CA GLY A 57 15.51 -15.78 -3.41
C GLY A 57 14.31 -14.98 -3.94
N VAL A 58 14.25 -14.70 -5.25
CA VAL A 58 13.12 -14.02 -5.90
C VAL A 58 11.76 -14.62 -5.54
N MET A 59 11.67 -15.93 -5.35
CA MET A 59 10.43 -16.60 -4.96
C MET A 59 9.90 -16.09 -3.60
N SER A 60 10.76 -15.96 -2.59
CA SER A 60 10.35 -15.42 -1.28
C SER A 60 9.92 -13.96 -1.37
N ILE A 61 10.60 -13.17 -2.20
CA ILE A 61 10.23 -11.77 -2.46
C ILE A 61 8.87 -11.71 -3.15
N ALA A 62 8.67 -12.51 -4.19
CA ALA A 62 7.40 -12.59 -4.92
C ALA A 62 6.25 -13.00 -4.00
N THR A 63 6.46 -14.00 -3.13
CA THR A 63 5.45 -14.40 -2.14
C THR A 63 5.08 -13.26 -1.20
N LYS A 64 6.07 -12.52 -0.67
CA LYS A 64 5.81 -11.35 0.19
C LYS A 64 5.06 -10.24 -0.56
N VAL A 65 5.43 -9.99 -1.82
CA VAL A 65 4.73 -9.01 -2.66
C VAL A 65 3.29 -9.46 -2.93
N ALA A 66 3.06 -10.74 -3.24
CA ALA A 66 1.72 -11.28 -3.48
C ALA A 66 0.82 -11.14 -2.24
N ILE A 67 1.35 -11.43 -1.04
CA ILE A 67 0.63 -11.21 0.22
C ILE A 67 0.27 -9.72 0.39
N GLN A 68 1.21 -8.81 0.12
CA GLN A 68 0.94 -7.37 0.19
C GLN A 68 -0.10 -6.90 -0.83
N LEU A 69 -0.10 -7.47 -2.03
CA LEU A 69 -1.13 -7.19 -3.05
C LEU A 69 -2.50 -7.61 -2.54
N ASN A 70 -2.63 -8.81 -1.95
CA ASN A 70 -3.86 -9.29 -1.34
C ASN A 70 -4.37 -8.32 -0.26
N CYS A 71 -3.49 -7.85 0.64
CA CYS A 71 -3.86 -6.88 1.66
C CYS A 71 -4.37 -5.54 1.08
N LYS A 72 -3.80 -5.08 -0.03
CA LYS A 72 -4.16 -3.79 -0.64
C LYS A 72 -5.53 -3.77 -1.32
N ILE A 73 -6.01 -4.93 -1.72
CA ILE A 73 -7.35 -5.09 -2.31
C ILE A 73 -8.39 -5.55 -1.29
N GLY A 74 -8.06 -5.51 0.01
CA GLY A 74 -8.96 -5.83 1.12
C GLY A 74 -8.94 -7.28 1.58
N GLY A 75 -8.03 -8.11 1.07
CA GLY A 75 -7.83 -9.47 1.55
C GLY A 75 -7.06 -9.52 2.87
N ALA A 76 -7.29 -10.56 3.66
CA ALA A 76 -6.52 -10.83 4.87
C ALA A 76 -5.77 -12.17 4.71
N PRO A 77 -4.41 -12.18 4.80
CA PRO A 77 -3.63 -13.39 4.58
C PRO A 77 -3.74 -14.41 5.72
N TRP A 78 -4.02 -13.95 6.94
CA TRP A 78 -4.31 -14.78 8.11
C TRP A 78 -5.12 -13.99 9.14
N SER A 79 -5.67 -14.70 10.12
CA SER A 79 -6.41 -14.15 11.26
C SER A 79 -6.10 -14.97 12.51
N ILE A 80 -6.34 -14.39 13.69
CA ILE A 80 -6.28 -15.11 14.97
C ILE A 80 -7.68 -15.14 15.60
N VAL A 81 -7.96 -16.19 16.36
CA VAL A 81 -9.25 -16.35 17.05
C VAL A 81 -9.35 -15.28 18.14
N MET A 82 -10.30 -14.35 18.00
CA MET A 82 -10.59 -13.34 19.02
C MET A 82 -11.51 -13.96 20.10
N PRO A 83 -11.03 -14.12 21.35
CA PRO A 83 -11.83 -14.72 22.42
C PRO A 83 -12.98 -13.82 22.86
N LEU A 84 -12.83 -12.49 22.72
CA LEU A 84 -13.85 -11.51 23.09
C LEU A 84 -14.85 -11.28 21.94
N SER A 85 -16.13 -11.21 22.27
CA SER A 85 -17.21 -10.77 21.38
C SER A 85 -17.47 -9.26 21.53
N ASN A 86 -18.00 -8.63 20.48
CA ASN A 86 -18.44 -7.21 20.48
C ASN A 86 -17.39 -6.16 20.91
N VAL A 87 -16.10 -6.48 20.82
CA VAL A 87 -15.01 -5.53 21.05
C VAL A 87 -14.62 -4.85 19.73
N MET A 88 -14.39 -3.53 19.76
CA MET A 88 -13.73 -2.80 18.69
C MET A 88 -12.35 -2.37 19.17
N VAL A 89 -11.31 -2.71 18.40
CA VAL A 89 -9.93 -2.28 18.67
C VAL A 89 -9.62 -1.10 17.76
N VAL A 90 -9.10 -0.02 18.36
CA VAL A 90 -8.72 1.19 17.64
C VAL A 90 -7.25 1.48 17.89
N GLY A 91 -6.50 1.67 16.82
CA GLY A 91 -5.13 2.17 16.85
C GLY A 91 -5.09 3.63 16.42
N TYR A 92 -4.27 4.44 17.09
CA TYR A 92 -4.03 5.83 16.75
C TYR A 92 -2.53 6.11 16.83
N ASP A 93 -1.99 6.78 15.82
CA ASP A 93 -0.59 7.23 15.81
C ASP A 93 -0.47 8.59 15.11
N ALA A 94 0.51 9.40 15.51
CA ALA A 94 0.77 10.72 14.96
C ALA A 94 2.25 10.87 14.56
N CYS A 95 2.49 11.20 13.30
CA CYS A 95 3.82 11.36 12.74
C CYS A 95 4.04 12.81 12.28
N ARG A 96 5.24 13.36 12.55
CA ARG A 96 5.61 14.71 12.10
C ARG A 96 5.90 14.72 10.61
N ASP A 97 5.41 15.74 9.91
CA ASP A 97 5.68 15.92 8.48
C ASP A 97 7.17 16.23 8.27
N THR A 98 7.81 15.45 7.40
CA THR A 98 9.23 15.63 7.04
C THR A 98 9.45 16.79 6.07
N LEU A 99 8.40 17.22 5.35
CA LEU A 99 8.44 18.32 4.39
C LEU A 99 8.06 19.67 5.02
N LYS A 100 7.09 19.68 5.94
CA LYS A 100 6.65 20.88 6.67
C LYS A 100 6.93 20.73 8.16
N LYS A 101 7.92 21.48 8.67
CA LYS A 101 8.34 21.43 10.09
C LYS A 101 7.23 21.68 11.13
N GLN A 102 6.09 22.27 10.74
CA GLN A 102 4.95 22.55 11.61
C GLN A 102 3.74 21.64 11.36
N GLY A 103 3.81 20.72 10.41
CA GLY A 103 2.74 19.78 10.10
C GLY A 103 2.89 18.47 10.87
N SER A 104 1.77 17.87 11.27
CA SER A 104 1.72 16.48 11.75
C SER A 104 0.54 15.77 11.09
N PHE A 105 0.74 14.50 10.77
CA PHE A 105 -0.29 13.61 10.25
C PHE A 105 -0.69 12.64 11.34
N ALA A 106 -1.99 12.53 11.60
CA ALA A 106 -2.55 11.49 12.46
C ALA A 106 -3.19 10.40 11.60
N ALA A 107 -2.96 9.15 11.96
CA ALA A 107 -3.62 8.00 11.38
C ALA A 107 -4.42 7.28 12.47
N MET A 108 -5.66 6.95 12.15
CA MET A 108 -6.55 6.15 13.00
C MET A 108 -7.01 4.94 12.20
N LEU A 109 -6.95 3.77 12.82
CA LEU A 109 -7.42 2.50 12.25
C LEU A 109 -8.36 1.84 13.26
N ALA A 110 -9.50 1.33 12.80
CA ALA A 110 -10.48 0.69 13.67
C ALA A 110 -10.91 -0.64 13.05
N ARG A 111 -10.85 -1.71 13.82
CA ARG A 111 -11.28 -3.03 13.35
C ARG A 111 -12.80 -3.10 13.21
N LEU A 112 -13.30 -3.67 12.12
CA LEU A 112 -14.72 -3.72 11.78
C LEU A 112 -15.37 -5.11 11.95
N ASP A 113 -14.58 -6.18 12.07
CA ASP A 113 -15.07 -7.56 12.12
C ASP A 113 -14.38 -8.40 13.19
N ARG A 114 -15.06 -9.46 13.67
CA ARG A 114 -14.49 -10.32 14.74
C ARG A 114 -13.16 -10.97 14.34
N ALA A 115 -13.00 -11.32 13.07
CA ALA A 115 -11.80 -11.97 12.56
C ALA A 115 -10.63 -10.98 12.34
N MET A 116 -10.78 -9.69 12.64
CA MET A 116 -9.71 -8.70 12.50
C MET A 116 -9.12 -8.67 11.08
N THR A 117 -9.99 -8.83 10.09
CA THR A 117 -9.64 -8.85 8.67
C THR A 117 -10.02 -7.55 7.96
N ARG A 118 -10.92 -6.76 8.56
CA ARG A 118 -11.45 -5.50 8.03
C ARG A 118 -11.11 -4.35 8.97
N TYR A 119 -10.67 -3.26 8.38
CA TYR A 119 -10.17 -2.05 9.02
C TYR A 119 -10.78 -0.80 8.39
#